data_AF-A0A434VUT6-F1
#
_entry.id   AF-A0A434VUT6-F1
#
_cell.length_a   1.000
_cell.length_b   1.000
_cell.length_c   1.000
_cell.angle_alpha   90.00
_cell.angle_beta   90.00
_cell.angle_gamma   90.00
#
_symmetry.space_group_name_H-M   'P 1'
#
loop_
_entity.id
_entity.type
_entity.pdbx_description
1 polymer ?
#
loop_
_entity_poly.entity_id
_entity_poly.type
_entity_poly.pdbx_seq_one_letter_code
_entity_poly.pdbx_strand_id
1 'polypeptide(L)'
;MNYRSISDMNDAIVRNLHRLPRDIDLVVGVPRSGVLAATLVSLTANIPVTDLDSFLAGRIYTSGITKRRAALDRQHSEMRKILVIDDSVSGGNAMRDARNKIEAAGIKGDFVFAAVFGLLSEHKETDIVFEVVPHPRMFQWNFMHHIFLEQCCVDIDGVLCLDPTEEENDDGPAYEKFLAEARPLLGPTRKIGWLVTSRLEKYRKLTEAWLASHEIKYDHLIMLDLPSKAERQRLGAHGSFKADFYRKSDAILFIESEHEQALKIAKLSGKPVLCVETNIVSFPDALSLPALQQAARNLPARLRQVNSPDGRKKVAKAAVRALLGSRGYEMLKSRVKRPA
;
A
#
# COMPACT_ATOMS: atom_id res chain seq x y z
N MET A 1 9.09 -1.52 -7.81
CA MET A 1 8.30 -1.95 -6.64
C MET A 1 6.84 -2.10 -7.03
N ASN A 2 6.25 -3.29 -6.85
CA ASN A 2 4.83 -3.55 -7.06
C ASN A 2 4.06 -3.29 -5.76
N TYR A 3 3.67 -2.03 -5.53
CA TYR A 3 2.86 -1.65 -4.38
C TYR A 3 1.37 -1.89 -4.63
N ARG A 4 0.62 -2.26 -3.59
CA ARG A 4 -0.85 -2.35 -3.61
C ARG A 4 -1.44 -1.68 -2.37
N SER A 5 -2.35 -0.75 -2.62
CA SER A 5 -3.16 -0.06 -1.62
C SER A 5 -4.41 -0.87 -1.25
N ILE A 6 -5.12 -0.40 -0.22
CA ILE A 6 -6.46 -0.89 0.13
C ILE A 6 -7.43 -0.68 -1.04
N SER A 7 -7.30 0.44 -1.78
CA SER A 7 -8.10 0.69 -2.98
C SER A 7 -7.81 -0.34 -4.07
N ASP A 8 -6.53 -0.68 -4.29
CA ASP A 8 -6.16 -1.72 -5.25
C ASP A 8 -6.74 -3.08 -4.83
N MET A 9 -6.75 -3.41 -3.53
CA MET A 9 -7.36 -4.64 -3.00
C MET A 9 -8.85 -4.69 -3.30
N ASN A 10 -9.58 -3.62 -2.96
CA ASN A 10 -11.01 -3.53 -3.24
C ASN A 10 -11.30 -3.67 -4.75
N ASP A 11 -10.52 -3.01 -5.58
CA ASP A 11 -10.68 -3.09 -7.03
C ASP A 11 -10.37 -4.49 -7.57
N ALA A 12 -9.36 -5.18 -7.04
CA ALA A 12 -9.03 -6.56 -7.40
C ALA A 12 -10.16 -7.51 -7.01
N ILE A 13 -10.76 -7.32 -5.83
CA ILE A 13 -11.94 -8.07 -5.37
C ILE A 13 -13.11 -7.85 -6.33
N VAL A 14 -13.55 -6.60 -6.52
CA VAL A 14 -14.72 -6.25 -7.35
C VAL A 14 -14.59 -6.80 -8.77
N ARG A 15 -13.41 -6.70 -9.38
CA ARG A 15 -13.16 -7.25 -10.73
C ARG A 15 -13.28 -8.76 -10.80
N ASN A 16 -12.98 -9.48 -9.72
CA ASN A 16 -12.89 -10.93 -9.71
C ASN A 16 -14.05 -11.63 -9.00
N LEU A 17 -15.01 -10.90 -8.42
CA LEU A 17 -16.18 -11.51 -7.77
C LEU A 17 -16.94 -12.49 -8.67
N HIS A 18 -16.97 -12.24 -9.98
CA HIS A 18 -17.63 -13.13 -10.96
C HIS A 18 -17.00 -14.53 -11.06
N ARG A 19 -15.77 -14.72 -10.55
CA ARG A 19 -15.05 -16.00 -10.52
C ARG A 19 -15.39 -16.83 -9.29
N LEU A 20 -15.97 -16.21 -8.26
CA LEU A 20 -16.42 -16.90 -7.06
C LEU A 20 -17.74 -17.62 -7.31
N PRO A 21 -17.99 -18.79 -6.68
CA PRO A 21 -19.31 -19.41 -6.68
C PRO A 21 -20.38 -18.45 -6.16
N ARG A 22 -21.56 -18.47 -6.80
CA ARG A 22 -22.65 -17.53 -6.48
C ARG A 22 -23.43 -17.88 -5.21
N ASP A 23 -23.26 -19.11 -4.74
CA ASP A 23 -23.94 -19.72 -3.61
C ASP A 23 -23.09 -19.70 -2.32
N ILE A 24 -21.98 -18.97 -2.30
CA ILE A 24 -21.21 -18.73 -1.08
C ILE A 24 -22.13 -18.12 -0.02
N ASP A 25 -22.18 -18.76 1.15
CA ASP A 25 -23.01 -18.32 2.27
C ASP A 25 -22.22 -17.79 3.47
N LEU A 26 -20.89 -17.89 3.46
CA LEU A 26 -20.01 -17.29 4.47
C LEU A 26 -18.64 -16.95 3.88
N VAL A 27 -18.09 -15.79 4.27
CA VAL A 27 -16.68 -15.43 4.04
C VAL A 27 -15.90 -15.52 5.37
N VAL A 28 -14.80 -16.26 5.38
CA VAL A 28 -13.89 -16.44 6.51
C VAL A 28 -12.55 -15.81 6.16
N GLY A 29 -12.16 -14.76 6.87
CA GLY A 29 -10.87 -14.11 6.69
C GLY A 29 -9.76 -14.78 7.50
N VAL A 30 -8.63 -15.09 6.87
CA VAL A 30 -7.42 -15.55 7.57
C VAL A 30 -6.77 -14.36 8.31
N PRO A 31 -6.60 -14.40 9.64
CA PRO A 31 -6.01 -13.27 10.37
C PRO A 31 -4.55 -13.00 10.00
N ARG A 32 -4.09 -11.73 9.95
CA ARG A 32 -4.84 -10.47 10.21
C ARG A 32 -5.34 -9.80 8.93
N SER A 33 -4.52 -9.72 7.89
CA SER A 33 -4.82 -8.98 6.66
C SER A 33 -5.89 -9.65 5.79
N GLY A 34 -6.03 -10.98 5.83
CA GLY A 34 -7.15 -11.68 5.20
C GLY A 34 -8.52 -11.31 5.77
N VAL A 35 -8.60 -10.85 7.02
CA VAL A 35 -9.85 -10.30 7.59
C VAL A 35 -10.28 -9.02 6.87
N LEU A 36 -9.34 -8.13 6.52
CA LEU A 36 -9.62 -6.95 5.71
C LEU A 36 -10.17 -7.35 4.33
N ALA A 37 -9.53 -8.33 3.67
CA ALA A 37 -10.01 -8.86 2.39
C ALA A 37 -11.42 -9.45 2.52
N ALA A 38 -11.67 -10.26 3.55
CA ALA A 38 -12.97 -10.86 3.82
C ALA A 38 -14.07 -9.82 4.04
N THR A 39 -13.80 -8.76 4.81
CA THR A 39 -14.74 -7.65 5.01
C THR A 39 -15.08 -6.95 3.69
N LEU A 40 -14.09 -6.70 2.82
CA LEU A 40 -14.34 -6.09 1.51
C LEU A 40 -15.19 -6.99 0.61
N VAL A 41 -14.93 -8.31 0.58
CA VAL A 41 -15.77 -9.26 -0.16
C VAL A 41 -17.20 -9.26 0.40
N SER A 42 -17.34 -9.38 1.72
CA SER A 42 -18.62 -9.41 2.42
C SER A 42 -19.49 -8.18 2.13
N LEU A 43 -18.94 -6.97 2.25
CA LEU A 43 -19.67 -5.73 2.01
C LEU A 43 -20.06 -5.55 0.54
N THR A 44 -19.22 -6.03 -0.38
CA THR A 44 -19.45 -5.93 -1.83
C THR A 44 -20.49 -6.95 -2.31
N ALA A 45 -20.38 -8.20 -1.86
CA ALA A 45 -21.25 -9.30 -2.26
C ALA A 45 -22.51 -9.44 -1.38
N ASN A 46 -22.56 -8.74 -0.25
CA ASN A 46 -23.60 -8.82 0.77
C ASN A 46 -23.75 -10.23 1.37
N ILE A 47 -22.62 -10.82 1.78
CA ILE A 47 -22.47 -12.17 2.33
C ILE A 47 -22.01 -12.07 3.80
N PRO A 48 -22.44 -12.94 4.72
CA PRO A 48 -21.92 -13.01 6.09
C PRO A 48 -20.40 -13.09 6.14
N VAL A 49 -19.81 -12.61 7.23
CA VAL A 49 -18.36 -12.64 7.44
C VAL A 49 -17.97 -13.04 8.84
N THR A 50 -16.82 -13.68 8.97
CA THR A 50 -16.12 -13.86 10.24
C THR A 50 -14.62 -14.02 10.01
N ASP A 51 -13.83 -14.10 11.08
CA ASP A 51 -12.42 -14.48 11.04
C ASP A 51 -12.25 -15.99 11.28
N LEU A 52 -11.11 -16.55 10.89
CA LEU A 52 -10.83 -17.98 11.03
C LEU A 52 -10.96 -18.49 12.48
N ASP A 53 -10.46 -17.77 13.48
CA ASP A 53 -10.49 -18.26 14.87
C ASP A 53 -11.91 -18.22 15.45
N SER A 54 -12.69 -17.20 15.09
CA SER A 54 -14.13 -17.14 15.41
C SER A 54 -14.94 -18.21 14.69
N PHE A 55 -14.64 -18.46 13.41
CA PHE A 55 -15.25 -19.55 12.65
C PHE A 55 -15.03 -20.91 13.32
N LEU A 56 -13.79 -21.20 13.72
CA LEU A 56 -13.45 -22.44 14.43
C LEU A 56 -14.17 -22.57 15.78
N ALA A 57 -14.51 -21.45 16.41
CA ALA A 57 -15.30 -21.40 17.63
C ALA A 57 -16.83 -21.39 17.39
N GLY A 58 -17.28 -21.61 16.16
CA GLY A 58 -18.70 -21.64 15.78
C GLY A 58 -19.38 -20.27 15.79
N ARG A 59 -18.61 -19.17 15.72
CA ARG A 59 -19.13 -17.81 15.72
C ARG A 59 -19.15 -17.21 14.32
N ILE A 60 -20.20 -16.44 14.03
CA ILE A 60 -20.33 -15.59 12.84
C ILE A 60 -20.57 -14.16 13.35
N TYR A 61 -20.00 -13.16 12.66
CA TYR A 61 -20.22 -11.78 13.07
C TYR A 61 -21.65 -11.34 12.80
N THR A 62 -22.17 -10.44 13.64
CA THR A 62 -23.49 -9.86 13.43
C THR A 62 -23.49 -8.96 12.20
N SER A 63 -24.62 -8.95 11.50
CA SER A 63 -24.85 -8.03 10.38
C SER A 63 -25.57 -6.77 10.86
N GLY A 64 -25.27 -5.63 10.24
CA GLY A 64 -26.00 -4.39 10.47
C GLY A 64 -27.45 -4.42 9.97
N ILE A 65 -28.21 -3.37 10.26
CA ILE A 65 -29.63 -3.26 9.89
C ILE A 65 -29.88 -2.97 8.39
N THR A 66 -28.86 -2.52 7.67
CA THR A 66 -28.95 -2.16 6.24
C THR A 66 -28.61 -3.36 5.35
N LYS A 67 -29.26 -3.47 4.17
CA LYS A 67 -29.13 -4.61 3.24
C LYS A 67 -29.46 -5.99 3.87
N ARG A 68 -30.29 -6.00 4.91
CA ARG A 68 -30.69 -7.21 5.63
C ARG A 68 -31.41 -8.19 4.69
N ARG A 69 -30.99 -9.46 4.73
CA ARG A 69 -31.62 -10.60 4.04
C ARG A 69 -31.59 -11.78 5.01
N ALA A 70 -32.54 -12.70 4.91
CA ALA A 70 -32.60 -13.88 5.78
C ALA A 70 -31.30 -14.71 5.76
N ALA A 71 -30.57 -14.72 4.64
CA ALA A 71 -29.26 -15.35 4.52
C ALA A 71 -28.19 -14.79 5.49
N LEU A 72 -28.34 -13.55 5.96
CA LEU A 72 -27.42 -12.90 6.91
C LEU A 72 -27.67 -13.30 8.37
N ASP A 73 -28.81 -13.92 8.66
CA ASP A 73 -29.18 -14.39 10.00
C ASP A 73 -28.95 -15.92 10.16
N ARG A 74 -28.41 -16.61 9.14
CA ARG A 74 -28.14 -18.05 9.16
C ARG A 74 -27.11 -18.42 10.23
N GLN A 75 -27.36 -19.52 10.94
CA GLN A 75 -26.43 -20.01 11.95
C GLN A 75 -25.21 -20.71 11.32
N HIS A 76 -24.14 -20.84 12.10
CA HIS A 76 -22.92 -21.54 11.69
C HIS A 76 -23.19 -22.96 11.15
N SER A 77 -24.08 -23.70 11.82
CA SER A 77 -24.47 -25.07 11.43
C SER A 77 -25.19 -25.15 10.08
N GLU A 78 -25.74 -24.03 9.61
CA GLU A 78 -26.47 -23.95 8.34
C GLU A 78 -25.54 -23.67 7.17
N MET A 79 -24.34 -23.13 7.39
CA MET A 79 -23.42 -22.77 6.31
C MET A 79 -22.93 -24.01 5.56
N ARG A 80 -22.82 -23.89 4.24
CA ARG A 80 -22.47 -25.01 3.35
C ARG A 80 -21.35 -24.67 2.38
N LYS A 81 -21.30 -23.46 1.83
CA LYS A 81 -20.32 -23.04 0.83
C LYS A 81 -19.53 -21.84 1.34
N ILE A 82 -18.32 -22.11 1.82
CA ILE A 82 -17.56 -21.19 2.66
C ILE A 82 -16.32 -20.73 1.92
N LEU A 83 -16.19 -19.42 1.74
CA LEU A 83 -15.00 -18.80 1.16
C LEU A 83 -13.99 -18.51 2.26
N VAL A 84 -12.84 -19.20 2.26
CA VAL A 84 -11.69 -18.87 3.11
C VAL A 84 -10.76 -17.97 2.30
N ILE A 85 -10.53 -16.74 2.75
CA ILE A 85 -9.78 -15.74 1.99
C ILE A 85 -8.64 -15.12 2.79
N ASP A 86 -7.51 -14.89 2.10
CA ASP A 86 -6.37 -14.11 2.60
C ASP A 86 -6.03 -12.94 1.67
N ASP A 87 -5.29 -11.94 2.18
CA ASP A 87 -4.89 -10.79 1.39
C ASP A 87 -3.89 -11.18 0.31
N SER A 88 -2.94 -12.06 0.63
CA SER A 88 -1.95 -12.51 -0.34
C SER A 88 -1.43 -13.91 -0.10
N VAL A 89 -1.00 -14.57 -1.18
CA VAL A 89 -0.30 -15.86 -1.15
C VAL A 89 1.06 -15.75 -1.84
N SER A 90 2.08 -16.32 -1.18
CA SER A 90 3.44 -16.47 -1.74
C SER A 90 3.92 -17.91 -1.60
N GLY A 91 4.08 -18.41 -0.37
CA GLY A 91 4.51 -19.80 -0.11
C GLY A 91 3.39 -20.71 0.45
N GLY A 92 2.18 -20.19 0.62
CA GLY A 92 1.00 -20.96 0.99
C GLY A 92 0.87 -21.38 2.46
N ASN A 93 1.84 -21.08 3.34
CA ASN A 93 1.83 -21.52 4.76
C ASN A 93 0.52 -21.18 5.48
N ALA A 94 0.09 -19.91 5.46
CA ALA A 94 -1.12 -19.47 6.15
C ALA A 94 -2.38 -20.20 5.64
N MET A 95 -2.46 -20.47 4.34
CA MET A 95 -3.57 -21.24 3.74
C MET A 95 -3.56 -22.72 4.14
N ARG A 96 -2.37 -23.35 4.18
CA ARG A 96 -2.23 -24.73 4.69
C ARG A 96 -2.64 -24.81 6.15
N ASP A 97 -2.17 -23.87 6.97
CA ASP A 97 -2.49 -23.83 8.39
C ASP A 97 -3.99 -23.61 8.61
N ALA A 98 -4.61 -22.72 7.83
CA ALA A 98 -6.06 -22.52 7.87
C ALA A 98 -6.84 -23.79 7.53
N ARG A 99 -6.44 -24.49 6.46
CA ARG A 99 -7.04 -25.77 6.06
C ARG A 99 -6.89 -26.83 7.15
N ASN A 100 -5.67 -27.02 7.67
CA ASN A 100 -5.38 -27.99 8.72
C ASN A 100 -6.21 -27.72 9.99
N LYS A 101 -6.36 -26.46 10.39
CA LYS A 101 -7.19 -26.09 11.55
C LYS A 101 -8.67 -26.42 11.34
N ILE A 102 -9.21 -26.13 10.15
CA ILE A 102 -10.60 -26.45 9.79
C ILE A 102 -10.83 -27.97 9.82
N GLU A 103 -9.91 -28.73 9.23
CA GLU A 103 -9.96 -30.20 9.22
C GLU A 103 -9.87 -30.78 10.64
N ALA A 104 -8.93 -30.28 11.46
CA ALA A 104 -8.75 -30.71 12.84
C ALA A 104 -9.97 -30.40 13.73
N ALA A 105 -10.70 -29.31 13.44
CA ALA A 105 -11.95 -28.98 14.12
C ALA A 105 -13.15 -29.86 13.67
N GLY A 106 -12.98 -30.72 12.67
CA GLY A 106 -14.02 -31.60 12.17
C GLY A 106 -15.18 -30.87 11.48
N ILE A 107 -14.97 -29.61 11.07
CA ILE A 107 -16.00 -28.79 10.44
C ILE A 107 -16.20 -29.28 9.00
N LYS A 108 -17.43 -29.71 8.70
CA LYS A 108 -17.81 -30.15 7.35
C LYS A 108 -18.41 -29.00 6.56
N GLY A 109 -17.94 -28.81 5.33
CA GLY A 109 -18.42 -27.78 4.42
C GLY A 109 -17.72 -27.90 3.07
N ASP A 110 -18.26 -27.22 2.08
CA ASP A 110 -17.62 -27.01 0.79
C ASP A 110 -16.80 -25.72 0.88
N PHE A 111 -15.49 -25.88 0.99
CA PHE A 111 -14.55 -24.77 1.19
C PHE A 111 -13.92 -24.34 -0.12
N VAL A 112 -13.95 -23.04 -0.39
CA VAL A 112 -13.21 -22.40 -1.48
C VAL A 112 -12.13 -21.53 -0.86
N PHE A 113 -10.87 -21.80 -1.19
CA PHE A 113 -9.73 -21.04 -0.72
C PHE A 113 -9.31 -20.02 -1.78
N ALA A 114 -9.27 -18.75 -1.42
CA ALA A 114 -8.88 -17.68 -2.34
C ALA A 114 -7.86 -16.73 -1.73
N ALA A 115 -7.03 -16.12 -2.58
CA ALA A 115 -6.19 -15.01 -2.19
C ALA A 115 -6.43 -13.82 -3.13
N VAL A 116 -6.47 -12.60 -2.57
CA VAL A 116 -6.62 -11.40 -3.40
C VAL A 116 -5.38 -11.23 -4.28
N PHE A 117 -4.18 -11.35 -3.72
CA PHE A 117 -2.92 -11.20 -4.45
C PHE A 117 -2.05 -12.46 -4.42
N GLY A 118 -1.67 -13.00 -5.57
CA GLY A 118 -0.77 -14.16 -5.67
C GLY A 118 0.56 -13.82 -6.29
N LEU A 119 1.64 -14.52 -5.91
CA LEU A 119 2.93 -14.40 -6.62
C LEU A 119 2.82 -14.98 -8.04
N LEU A 120 2.12 -16.09 -8.15
CA LEU A 120 1.71 -16.79 -9.36
C LEU A 120 0.18 -16.79 -9.48
N SER A 121 -0.35 -17.10 -10.66
CA SER A 121 -1.78 -17.28 -10.89
C SER A 121 -2.35 -18.54 -10.24
N GLU A 122 -1.50 -19.53 -9.98
CA GLU A 122 -1.86 -20.83 -9.42
C GLU A 122 -0.96 -21.14 -8.23
N HIS A 123 -1.55 -21.60 -7.14
CA HIS A 123 -0.85 -22.16 -5.98
C HIS A 123 -1.60 -23.42 -5.57
N LYS A 124 -0.88 -24.44 -5.10
CA LYS A 124 -1.50 -25.70 -4.66
C LYS A 124 -2.48 -25.48 -3.49
N GLU A 125 -2.25 -24.44 -2.70
CA GLU A 125 -2.95 -24.17 -1.45
C GLU A 125 -4.23 -23.33 -1.63
N THR A 126 -4.42 -22.72 -2.81
CA THR A 126 -5.55 -21.83 -3.10
C THR A 126 -6.24 -22.22 -4.40
N ASP A 127 -7.56 -22.27 -4.39
CA ASP A 127 -8.37 -22.55 -5.58
C ASP A 127 -8.41 -21.34 -6.53
N ILE A 128 -8.33 -20.11 -5.98
CA ILE A 128 -8.47 -18.89 -6.77
C ILE A 128 -7.47 -17.81 -6.31
N VAL A 129 -6.72 -17.26 -7.27
CA VAL A 129 -5.99 -15.99 -7.11
C VAL A 129 -6.67 -14.90 -7.92
N PHE A 130 -7.03 -13.76 -7.30
CA PHE A 130 -7.69 -12.67 -8.02
C PHE A 130 -6.73 -11.87 -8.90
N GLU A 131 -5.56 -11.51 -8.40
CA GLU A 131 -4.57 -10.72 -9.15
C GLU A 131 -3.14 -11.22 -8.88
N VAL A 132 -2.34 -11.33 -9.94
CA VAL A 132 -0.91 -11.69 -9.83
C VAL A 132 -0.08 -10.44 -9.58
N VAL A 133 0.75 -10.47 -8.53
CA VAL A 133 1.65 -9.37 -8.15
C VAL A 133 3.07 -9.95 -7.95
N PRO A 134 3.99 -9.74 -8.91
CA PRO A 134 5.34 -10.30 -8.84
C PRO A 134 6.25 -9.54 -7.88
N HIS A 135 7.38 -10.14 -7.50
CA HIS A 135 8.42 -9.45 -6.73
C HIS A 135 9.14 -8.36 -7.54
N PRO A 136 9.72 -7.35 -6.88
CA PRO A 136 9.49 -7.00 -5.48
C PRO A 136 8.09 -6.39 -5.29
N ARG A 137 7.36 -6.79 -4.24
CA ARG A 137 6.02 -6.30 -3.91
C ARG A 137 5.89 -5.90 -2.44
N MET A 138 5.02 -4.93 -2.16
CA MET A 138 4.69 -4.47 -0.81
C MET A 138 3.21 -4.07 -0.76
N PHE A 139 2.61 -4.14 0.42
CA PHE A 139 1.21 -3.79 0.62
C PHE A 139 1.07 -2.68 1.65
N GLN A 140 0.03 -1.85 1.48
CA GLN A 140 -0.22 -0.71 2.37
C GLN A 140 -0.30 -1.08 3.85
N TRP A 141 -0.87 -2.23 4.19
CA TRP A 141 -1.01 -2.66 5.58
C TRP A 141 0.25 -3.27 6.19
N ASN A 142 1.33 -3.48 5.42
CA ASN A 142 2.53 -4.15 5.93
C ASN A 142 3.86 -3.56 5.46
N PHE A 143 3.89 -2.47 4.71
CA PHE A 143 5.13 -1.99 4.09
C PHE A 143 6.21 -1.63 5.13
N MET A 144 5.83 -1.13 6.30
CA MET A 144 6.74 -0.84 7.43
C MET A 144 7.21 -2.08 8.21
N HIS A 145 6.69 -3.26 7.87
CA HIS A 145 7.04 -4.55 8.48
C HIS A 145 7.67 -5.51 7.46
N HIS A 146 7.86 -5.04 6.22
CA HIS A 146 8.32 -5.86 5.12
C HIS A 146 9.85 -5.99 5.12
N ILE A 147 10.37 -7.15 4.70
CA ILE A 147 11.82 -7.42 4.62
C ILE A 147 12.59 -6.45 3.73
N PHE A 148 11.90 -5.82 2.77
CA PHE A 148 12.51 -4.84 1.86
C PHE A 148 12.82 -3.51 2.52
N LEU A 149 12.38 -3.26 3.76
CA LEU A 149 12.67 -2.02 4.47
C LEU A 149 14.18 -1.80 4.66
N GLU A 150 14.95 -2.89 4.77
CA GLU A 150 16.43 -2.89 4.80
C GLU A 150 17.05 -2.38 3.49
N GLN A 151 16.27 -2.36 2.41
CA GLN A 151 16.67 -1.86 1.08
C GLN A 151 15.95 -0.56 0.72
N CYS A 152 15.31 0.11 1.68
CA CYS A 152 14.56 1.34 1.46
C CYS A 152 15.27 2.56 2.05
N CYS A 153 15.10 3.70 1.39
CA CYS A 153 15.22 5.00 2.04
C CYS A 153 13.88 5.37 2.68
N VAL A 154 13.89 5.92 3.89
CA VAL A 154 12.69 6.29 4.64
C VAL A 154 12.90 7.68 5.23
N ASP A 155 11.95 8.59 4.99
CA ASP A 155 11.95 9.87 5.71
C ASP A 155 11.55 9.67 7.18
N ILE A 156 11.90 10.62 8.04
CA ILE A 156 11.53 10.57 9.46
C ILE A 156 10.22 11.31 9.69
N ASP A 157 10.18 12.59 9.33
CA ASP A 157 9.05 13.49 9.59
C ASP A 157 7.89 13.17 8.62
N GLY A 158 6.68 13.04 9.16
CA GLY A 158 5.49 12.61 8.41
C GLY A 158 5.43 11.11 8.09
N VAL A 159 6.45 10.32 8.44
CA VAL A 159 6.48 8.86 8.25
C VAL A 159 6.63 8.13 9.58
N LEU A 160 7.75 8.31 10.28
CA LEU A 160 8.03 7.66 11.57
C LEU A 160 7.43 8.45 12.74
N CYS A 161 7.33 9.77 12.60
CA CYS A 161 6.65 10.66 13.52
C CYS A 161 5.82 11.69 12.76
N LEU A 162 5.00 12.45 13.48
CA LEU A 162 4.33 13.62 12.91
C LEU A 162 5.34 14.68 12.48
N ASP A 163 4.97 15.47 11.47
CA ASP A 163 5.71 16.68 11.09
C ASP A 163 5.65 17.74 12.22
N PRO A 164 6.70 18.57 12.37
CA PRO A 164 6.65 19.71 13.27
C PRO A 164 5.64 20.73 12.75
N THR A 165 4.94 21.42 13.67
CA THR A 165 4.17 22.61 13.28
C THR A 165 5.09 23.74 12.83
N GLU A 166 4.51 24.81 12.24
CA GLU A 166 5.28 25.98 11.86
C GLU A 166 5.95 26.66 13.08
N GLU A 167 5.26 26.68 14.22
CA GLU A 167 5.76 27.21 15.49
C GLU A 167 6.84 26.32 16.11
N GLU A 168 6.71 24.99 15.99
CA GLU A 168 7.72 24.04 16.47
C GLU A 168 8.99 24.06 15.61
N ASN A 169 8.90 24.38 14.32
CA ASN A 169 10.04 24.43 13.40
C ASN A 169 10.82 25.75 13.53
N ASP A 170 11.13 26.22 14.74
CA ASP A 170 11.77 27.51 15.01
C ASP A 170 13.30 27.54 14.78
N ASP A 171 13.92 26.37 14.52
CA ASP A 171 15.38 26.19 14.48
C ASP A 171 16.07 26.51 15.83
N GLY A 172 15.31 26.42 16.92
CA GLY A 172 15.69 26.78 18.28
C GLY A 172 15.06 25.83 19.33
N PRO A 173 14.75 26.33 20.55
CA PRO A 173 14.29 25.48 21.65
C PRO A 173 12.98 24.74 21.39
N ALA A 174 12.04 25.33 20.63
CA ALA A 174 10.80 24.64 20.32
C ALA A 174 11.05 23.42 19.42
N TYR A 175 11.97 23.57 18.45
CA TYR A 175 12.34 22.48 17.56
C TYR A 175 13.13 21.39 18.27
N GLU A 176 14.06 21.75 19.16
CA GLU A 176 14.76 20.75 19.99
C GLU A 176 13.80 19.93 20.84
N LYS A 177 12.79 20.59 21.44
CA LYS A 177 11.73 19.91 22.17
C LYS A 177 10.92 18.97 21.27
N PHE A 178 10.50 19.45 20.09
CA PHE A 178 9.81 18.60 19.10
C PHE A 178 10.65 17.36 18.76
N LEU A 179 11.94 17.52 18.48
CA LEU A 179 12.80 16.39 18.10
C LEU A 179 12.96 15.35 19.22
N ALA A 180 12.95 15.78 20.47
CA ALA A 180 13.02 14.90 21.63
C ALA A 180 11.69 14.21 21.96
N GLU A 181 10.56 14.86 21.66
CA GLU A 181 9.21 14.43 22.08
C GLU A 181 8.29 14.09 20.89
N ALA A 182 8.83 14.00 19.67
CA ALA A 182 8.04 13.85 18.45
C ALA A 182 7.07 12.67 18.57
N ARG A 183 5.80 12.90 18.26
CA ARG A 183 4.77 11.87 18.39
C ARG A 183 4.95 10.80 17.31
N PRO A 184 5.14 9.51 17.68
CA PRO A 184 5.31 8.44 16.71
C PRO A 184 4.09 8.28 15.78
N LEU A 185 4.33 7.84 14.55
CA LEU A 185 3.31 7.60 13.53
C LEU A 185 3.36 6.15 13.04
N LEU A 186 4.28 5.80 12.14
CA LEU A 186 4.42 4.43 11.62
C LEU A 186 5.63 3.73 12.24
N GLY A 187 5.37 2.81 13.18
CA GLY A 187 6.41 2.03 13.84
C GLY A 187 6.90 0.85 12.98
N PRO A 188 8.18 0.80 12.56
CA PRO A 188 8.72 -0.35 11.84
C PRO A 188 9.02 -1.51 12.78
N THR A 189 8.87 -2.74 12.28
CA THR A 189 9.34 -3.96 13.00
C THR A 189 10.55 -4.60 12.35
N ARG A 190 10.97 -4.05 11.21
CA ARG A 190 12.17 -4.44 10.46
C ARG A 190 13.17 -3.31 10.52
N LYS A 191 14.44 -3.67 10.36
CA LYS A 191 15.51 -2.68 10.24
C LYS A 191 15.32 -1.88 8.94
N ILE A 192 15.58 -0.58 9.01
CA ILE A 192 15.55 0.33 7.86
C ILE A 192 16.97 0.41 7.25
N GLY A 193 17.09 0.40 5.92
CA GLY A 193 18.39 0.61 5.27
C GLY A 193 18.92 2.02 5.53
N TRP A 194 18.19 3.03 5.04
CA TRP A 194 18.59 4.43 5.16
C TRP A 194 17.46 5.30 5.68
N LEU A 195 17.70 6.00 6.78
CA LEU A 195 16.91 7.18 7.15
C LEU A 195 17.49 8.38 6.39
N VAL A 196 16.65 9.08 5.62
CA VAL A 196 17.08 10.24 4.83
C VAL A 196 16.14 11.40 5.13
N THR A 197 16.59 12.33 5.97
CA THR A 197 15.75 13.40 6.53
C THR A 197 16.28 14.80 6.20
N SER A 198 15.38 15.79 6.21
CA SER A 198 15.75 17.21 6.10
C SER A 198 15.98 17.89 7.46
N ARG A 199 16.00 17.12 8.56
CA ARG A 199 16.54 17.56 9.85
C ARG A 199 18.03 17.93 9.66
N LEU A 200 18.46 18.98 10.34
CA LEU A 200 19.84 19.48 10.24
C LEU A 200 20.81 18.61 11.06
N GLU A 201 22.04 18.43 10.57
CA GLU A 201 23.10 17.65 11.24
C GLU A 201 23.37 18.09 12.70
N LYS A 202 23.23 19.39 13.00
CA LYS A 202 23.37 19.89 14.39
C LYS A 202 22.41 19.22 15.39
N TYR A 203 21.31 18.63 14.91
CA TYR A 203 20.32 17.93 15.72
C TYR A 203 20.45 16.41 15.71
N ARG A 204 21.55 15.86 15.18
CA ARG A 204 21.78 14.42 15.09
C ARG A 204 21.58 13.70 16.43
N LYS A 205 22.19 14.21 17.50
CA LYS A 205 22.10 13.59 18.83
C LYS A 205 20.66 13.45 19.34
N LEU A 206 19.84 14.49 19.16
CA LEU A 206 18.43 14.46 19.55
C LEU A 206 17.64 13.46 18.69
N THR A 207 17.91 13.45 17.38
CA THR A 207 17.26 12.53 16.44
C THR A 207 17.61 11.08 16.74
N GLU A 208 18.87 10.77 16.99
CA GLU A 208 19.34 9.41 17.34
C GLU A 208 18.78 8.95 18.69
N ALA A 209 18.72 9.84 19.69
CA ALA A 209 18.12 9.54 20.97
C ALA A 209 16.63 9.19 20.85
N TRP A 210 15.88 9.95 20.07
CA TRP A 210 14.46 9.68 19.81
C TRP A 210 14.25 8.36 19.05
N LEU A 211 15.07 8.08 18.03
CA LEU A 211 15.01 6.82 17.29
C LEU A 211 15.28 5.63 18.21
N ALA A 212 16.27 5.75 19.09
CA ALA A 212 16.63 4.71 20.06
C ALA A 212 15.52 4.48 21.10
N SER A 213 14.90 5.54 21.62
CA SER A 213 13.81 5.43 22.61
C SER A 213 12.56 4.75 22.04
N HIS A 214 12.40 4.75 20.71
CA HIS A 214 11.31 4.08 19.99
C HIS A 214 11.74 2.76 19.35
N GLU A 215 12.92 2.24 19.69
CA GLU A 215 13.46 0.97 19.21
C GLU A 215 13.57 0.87 17.68
N ILE A 216 13.72 2.00 16.99
CA ILE A 216 13.82 2.06 15.52
C ILE A 216 15.24 1.69 15.11
N LYS A 217 15.36 0.54 14.45
CA LYS A 217 16.64 0.01 13.95
C LYS A 217 16.89 0.49 12.52
N TYR A 218 18.09 1.00 12.25
CA TYR A 218 18.50 1.43 10.91
C TYR A 218 20.00 1.23 10.69
N ASP A 219 20.44 1.14 9.43
CA ASP A 219 21.86 1.03 9.09
C ASP A 219 22.54 2.40 8.94
N HIS A 220 21.85 3.37 8.32
CA HIS A 220 22.42 4.69 8.06
C HIS A 220 21.42 5.82 8.34
N LEU A 221 21.88 6.89 9.00
CA LEU A 221 21.14 8.15 9.20
C LEU A 221 21.82 9.28 8.41
N ILE A 222 21.14 9.71 7.35
CA ILE A 222 21.59 10.73 6.40
C ILE A 222 20.78 12.01 6.66
N MET A 223 21.46 13.04 7.17
CA MET A 223 20.84 14.31 7.54
C MET A 223 21.39 15.45 6.71
N LEU A 224 20.67 16.57 6.70
CA LEU A 224 21.02 17.72 5.89
C LEU A 224 22.11 18.54 6.60
N ASP A 225 23.29 18.64 5.99
CA ASP A 225 24.41 19.43 6.51
C ASP A 225 24.33 20.89 6.02
N LEU A 226 23.47 21.68 6.67
CA LEU A 226 23.34 23.12 6.45
C LEU A 226 23.33 23.85 7.80
N PRO A 227 23.81 25.11 7.86
CA PRO A 227 23.97 25.83 9.12
C PRO A 227 22.65 26.21 9.81
N SER A 228 21.56 26.40 9.05
CA SER A 228 20.29 26.88 9.60
C SER A 228 19.08 26.54 8.75
N LYS A 229 17.88 26.66 9.35
CA LYS A 229 16.59 26.58 8.66
C LYS A 229 16.49 27.62 7.53
N ALA A 230 16.95 28.84 7.78
CA ALA A 230 16.91 29.92 6.77
C ALA A 230 17.71 29.55 5.53
N GLU A 231 18.89 28.96 5.71
CA GLU A 231 19.74 28.51 4.60
C GLU A 231 19.11 27.31 3.86
N ARG A 232 18.55 26.36 4.61
CA ARG A 232 17.78 25.23 4.07
C ARG A 232 16.61 25.68 3.18
N GLN A 233 15.87 26.70 3.61
CA GLN A 233 14.75 27.28 2.86
C GLN A 233 15.24 28.05 1.63
N ARG A 234 16.28 28.88 1.78
CA ARG A 234 16.88 29.64 0.67
C ARG A 234 17.33 28.74 -0.48
N LEU A 235 17.92 27.59 -0.15
CA LEU A 235 18.41 26.63 -1.15
C LEU A 235 17.31 25.68 -1.68
N GLY A 236 16.12 25.66 -1.07
CA GLY A 236 15.04 24.73 -1.44
C GLY A 236 15.47 23.25 -1.35
N ALA A 237 16.39 22.94 -0.43
CA ALA A 237 17.25 21.76 -0.49
C ALA A 237 16.56 20.43 -0.14
N HIS A 238 15.34 20.45 0.43
CA HIS A 238 14.67 19.26 0.98
C HIS A 238 14.60 18.09 -0.02
N GLY A 239 13.83 18.27 -1.11
CA GLY A 239 13.65 17.22 -2.10
C GLY A 239 14.88 16.95 -2.97
N SER A 240 15.76 17.93 -3.21
CA SER A 240 16.97 17.73 -4.02
C SER A 240 18.03 16.93 -3.26
N PHE A 241 18.26 17.24 -1.99
CA PHE A 241 19.18 16.48 -1.13
C PHE A 241 18.77 15.01 -1.02
N LYS A 242 17.50 14.75 -0.66
CA LYS A 242 16.95 13.39 -0.58
C LYS A 242 17.10 12.65 -1.92
N ALA A 243 16.78 13.32 -3.02
CA ALA A 243 16.90 12.74 -4.36
C ALA A 243 18.35 12.42 -4.77
N ASP A 244 19.29 13.31 -4.46
CA ASP A 244 20.69 13.15 -4.83
C ASP A 244 21.36 12.02 -4.05
N PHE A 245 21.03 11.86 -2.76
CA PHE A 245 21.44 10.69 -2.00
C PHE A 245 20.78 9.43 -2.57
N TYR A 246 19.46 9.43 -2.74
CA TYR A 246 18.71 8.26 -3.20
C TYR A 246 19.14 7.79 -4.60
N ARG A 247 19.51 8.71 -5.49
CA ARG A 247 20.09 8.38 -6.81
C ARG A 247 21.32 7.50 -6.67
N LYS A 248 22.21 7.82 -5.72
CA LYS A 248 23.53 7.22 -5.53
C LYS A 248 23.51 5.94 -4.69
N SER A 249 22.47 5.72 -3.88
CA SER A 249 22.35 4.52 -3.05
C SER A 249 21.85 3.31 -3.85
N ASP A 250 21.94 2.11 -3.28
CA ASP A 250 21.37 0.89 -3.87
C ASP A 250 19.90 0.66 -3.45
N ALA A 251 19.28 1.63 -2.80
CA ALA A 251 17.92 1.51 -2.30
C ALA A 251 16.90 1.32 -3.44
N ILE A 252 15.93 0.43 -3.23
CA ILE A 252 14.95 0.01 -4.25
C ILE A 252 13.64 0.81 -4.20
N LEU A 253 13.42 1.56 -3.10
CA LEU A 253 12.25 2.41 -2.88
C LEU A 253 12.62 3.53 -1.89
N PHE A 254 12.10 4.73 -2.11
CA PHE A 254 12.06 5.78 -1.08
C PHE A 254 10.64 5.89 -0.51
N ILE A 255 10.49 6.01 0.81
CA ILE A 255 9.22 6.22 1.49
C ILE A 255 9.19 7.65 2.01
N GLU A 256 8.27 8.44 1.46
CA GLU A 256 8.10 9.87 1.70
C GLU A 256 6.68 10.13 2.19
N SER A 257 6.47 11.16 3.00
CA SER A 257 5.13 11.51 3.51
C SER A 257 4.35 12.31 2.48
N GLU A 258 4.95 13.38 1.94
CA GLU A 258 4.30 14.40 1.11
C GLU A 258 4.31 14.05 -0.39
N HIS A 259 3.17 14.25 -1.06
CA HIS A 259 3.03 13.93 -2.48
C HIS A 259 4.00 14.69 -3.40
N GLU A 260 4.15 16.01 -3.21
CA GLU A 260 5.00 16.85 -4.05
C GLU A 260 6.49 16.50 -3.88
N GLN A 261 6.93 16.20 -2.66
CA GLN A 261 8.28 15.70 -2.40
C GLN A 261 8.49 14.35 -3.06
N ALA A 262 7.52 13.43 -2.97
CA ALA A 262 7.63 12.12 -3.61
C ALA A 262 7.79 12.24 -5.13
N LEU A 263 7.02 13.12 -5.78
CA LEU A 263 7.17 13.41 -7.21
C LEU A 263 8.53 14.01 -7.54
N LYS A 264 8.98 15.01 -6.77
CA LYS A 264 10.29 15.65 -6.96
C LYS A 264 11.43 14.65 -6.79
N ILE A 265 11.40 13.85 -5.73
CA ILE A 265 12.41 12.82 -5.44
C ILE A 265 12.41 11.77 -6.54
N ALA A 266 11.26 11.28 -6.99
CA ALA A 266 11.19 10.28 -8.05
C ALA A 266 11.78 10.80 -9.36
N LYS A 267 11.36 12.01 -9.77
CA LYS A 267 11.84 12.66 -10.99
C LYS A 267 13.34 12.91 -10.95
N LEU A 268 13.84 13.46 -9.85
CA LEU A 268 15.25 13.77 -9.71
C LEU A 268 16.05 12.47 -9.61
N SER A 269 15.79 11.60 -8.65
CA SER A 269 16.59 10.39 -8.39
C SER A 269 16.58 9.37 -9.54
N GLY A 270 15.54 9.37 -10.39
CA GLY A 270 15.37 8.34 -11.41
C GLY A 270 14.84 7.02 -10.85
N LYS A 271 14.25 7.02 -9.65
CA LYS A 271 13.86 5.82 -8.89
C LYS A 271 12.44 5.95 -8.29
N PRO A 272 11.77 4.84 -7.95
CA PRO A 272 10.40 4.88 -7.43
C PRO A 272 10.31 5.43 -6.00
N VAL A 273 9.25 6.18 -5.70
CA VAL A 273 9.00 6.76 -4.38
C VAL A 273 7.57 6.49 -3.94
N LEU A 274 7.38 5.82 -2.81
CA LEU A 274 6.08 5.64 -2.16
C LEU A 274 5.74 6.89 -1.34
N CYS A 275 4.57 7.47 -1.59
CA CYS A 275 3.99 8.54 -0.78
C CYS A 275 3.00 7.95 0.24
N VAL A 276 3.21 8.20 1.54
CA VAL A 276 2.36 7.68 2.63
C VAL A 276 0.99 8.34 2.61
N GLU A 277 0.91 9.66 2.37
CA GLU A 277 -0.35 10.40 2.31
C GLU A 277 -1.29 9.83 1.24
N THR A 278 -0.76 9.61 0.03
CA THR A 278 -1.57 9.19 -1.13
C THR A 278 -1.63 7.68 -1.32
N ASN A 279 -0.71 6.92 -0.72
CA ASN A 279 -0.52 5.49 -0.96
C ASN A 279 -0.26 5.15 -2.44
N ILE A 280 0.46 6.04 -3.13
CA ILE A 280 0.83 5.92 -4.55
C ILE A 280 2.35 5.86 -4.67
N VAL A 281 2.83 5.14 -5.70
CA VAL A 281 4.26 5.10 -6.04
C VAL A 281 4.49 6.03 -7.22
N SER A 282 5.24 7.10 -6.99
CA SER A 282 5.71 7.99 -8.04
C SER A 282 6.87 7.32 -8.78
N PHE A 283 6.80 7.30 -10.11
CA PHE A 283 7.85 6.75 -10.98
C PHE A 283 8.56 7.90 -11.74
N PRO A 284 9.86 7.74 -12.06
CA PRO A 284 10.63 8.78 -12.74
C PRO A 284 10.10 9.10 -14.15
N ASP A 285 9.65 8.07 -14.87
CA ASP A 285 8.98 8.20 -16.15
C ASP A 285 7.50 7.86 -16.00
N ALA A 286 6.65 8.87 -16.19
CA ALA A 286 5.20 8.76 -16.14
C ALA A 286 4.64 7.86 -17.26
N LEU A 287 5.40 7.60 -18.33
CA LEU A 287 5.03 6.72 -19.44
C LEU A 287 5.60 5.30 -19.31
N SER A 288 6.35 5.02 -18.24
CA SER A 288 6.83 3.67 -17.97
C SER A 288 5.66 2.69 -17.76
N LEU A 289 5.85 1.42 -18.13
CA LEU A 289 4.81 0.40 -17.95
C LEU A 289 4.27 0.33 -16.51
N PRO A 290 5.09 0.37 -15.44
CA PRO A 290 4.58 0.39 -14.07
C PRO A 290 3.73 1.63 -13.75
N ALA A 291 4.14 2.81 -14.22
CA ALA A 291 3.40 4.06 -14.03
C ALA A 291 2.05 4.03 -14.75
N LEU A 292 2.01 3.58 -16.00
CA LEU A 292 0.79 3.41 -16.77
C LEU A 292 -0.16 2.40 -16.13
N GLN A 293 0.36 1.27 -15.64
CA GLN A 293 -0.43 0.27 -14.93
C GLN A 293 -1.03 0.83 -13.64
N GLN A 294 -0.26 1.59 -12.84
CA GLN A 294 -0.78 2.22 -11.62
C GLN A 294 -1.80 3.30 -11.93
N ALA A 295 -1.56 4.16 -12.91
CA ALA A 295 -2.53 5.16 -13.34
C ALA A 295 -3.84 4.51 -13.80
N ALA A 296 -3.76 3.43 -14.58
CA ALA A 296 -4.94 2.65 -14.97
C ALA A 296 -5.69 2.07 -13.76
N ARG A 297 -4.97 1.61 -12.73
CA ARG A 297 -5.54 1.15 -11.45
C ARG A 297 -6.05 2.27 -10.54
N ASN A 298 -5.76 3.53 -10.82
CA ASN A 298 -6.27 4.66 -10.03
C ASN A 298 -7.41 5.42 -10.73
N LEU A 299 -7.71 5.09 -12.00
CA LEU A 299 -8.83 5.69 -12.70
C LEU A 299 -10.18 5.33 -12.05
N PRO A 300 -11.16 6.24 -12.02
CA PRO A 300 -12.52 5.89 -11.60
C PRO A 300 -13.06 4.64 -12.28
N ALA A 301 -13.73 3.74 -11.54
CA ALA A 301 -14.25 2.47 -12.07
C ALA A 301 -15.15 2.64 -13.31
N ARG A 302 -15.92 3.74 -13.39
CA ARG A 302 -16.72 4.13 -14.56
C ARG A 302 -15.90 4.34 -15.83
N LEU A 303 -14.64 4.75 -15.70
CA LEU A 303 -13.70 4.85 -16.81
C LEU A 303 -13.05 3.50 -17.09
N ARG A 304 -12.80 2.64 -16.10
CA ARG A 304 -12.19 1.32 -16.31
C ARG A 304 -13.09 0.31 -17.04
N GLN A 305 -14.42 0.42 -16.91
CA GLN A 305 -15.39 -0.56 -17.46
C GLN A 305 -15.59 -0.54 -18.98
N VAL A 306 -14.78 0.21 -19.76
CA VAL A 306 -15.09 0.37 -21.18
C VAL A 306 -14.42 -0.71 -22.03
N ASN A 307 -15.16 -1.79 -22.28
CA ASN A 307 -14.77 -2.91 -23.14
C ASN A 307 -14.77 -2.58 -24.65
N SER A 308 -15.18 -1.36 -25.05
CA SER A 308 -15.15 -0.95 -26.45
C SER A 308 -13.78 -0.37 -26.85
N PRO A 309 -13.37 -0.46 -28.14
CA PRO A 309 -12.12 0.12 -28.65
C PRO A 309 -12.00 1.63 -28.37
N ASP A 310 -13.12 2.38 -28.46
CA ASP A 310 -13.17 3.81 -28.13
C ASP A 310 -13.09 4.06 -26.63
N GLY A 311 -13.59 3.12 -25.84
CA GLY A 311 -13.40 3.05 -24.41
C GLY A 311 -11.96 2.96 -23.97
N ARG A 312 -11.23 1.98 -24.51
CA ARG A 312 -9.80 1.82 -24.28
C ARG A 312 -9.02 3.06 -24.68
N LYS A 313 -9.37 3.71 -25.80
CA LYS A 313 -8.80 5.00 -26.19
C LYS A 313 -9.12 6.12 -25.19
N LYS A 314 -10.35 6.19 -24.65
CA LYS A 314 -10.72 7.17 -23.61
C LYS A 314 -10.02 6.91 -22.29
N VAL A 315 -9.86 5.66 -21.88
CA VAL A 315 -9.10 5.24 -20.70
C VAL A 315 -7.63 5.59 -20.85
N ALA A 316 -7.01 5.24 -21.97
CA ALA A 316 -5.64 5.61 -22.27
C ALA A 316 -5.47 7.13 -22.27
N LYS A 317 -6.39 7.89 -22.89
CA LYS A 317 -6.37 9.36 -22.86
C LYS A 317 -6.56 9.92 -21.46
N ALA A 318 -7.44 9.35 -20.64
CA ALA A 318 -7.67 9.78 -19.26
C ALA A 318 -6.48 9.47 -18.36
N ALA A 319 -5.87 8.29 -18.49
CA ALA A 319 -4.64 7.91 -17.81
C ALA A 319 -3.49 8.84 -18.20
N VAL A 320 -3.29 9.11 -19.50
CA VAL A 320 -2.27 10.03 -19.98
C VAL A 320 -2.55 11.47 -19.51
N ARG A 321 -3.82 11.91 -19.45
CA ARG A 321 -4.19 13.23 -18.89
C ARG A 321 -3.97 13.31 -17.39
N ALA A 322 -4.25 12.25 -16.64
CA ALA A 322 -3.99 12.18 -15.21
C ALA A 322 -2.48 12.19 -14.92
N LEU A 323 -1.69 11.53 -15.76
CA LEU A 323 -0.23 11.44 -15.63
C LEU A 323 0.52 12.71 -16.09
N LEU A 324 0.09 13.35 -17.18
CA LEU A 324 0.80 14.48 -17.80
C LEU A 324 0.15 15.84 -17.50
N GLY A 325 -0.98 15.84 -16.80
CA GLY A 325 -1.87 17.00 -16.72
C GLY A 325 -2.47 17.38 -18.08
N SER A 326 -3.40 18.33 -18.07
CA SER A 326 -4.08 18.81 -19.27
C SER A 326 -3.13 19.48 -20.27
N ARG A 327 -2.11 20.21 -19.78
CA ARG A 327 -1.06 20.83 -20.62
C ARG A 327 -0.12 19.80 -21.27
N GLY A 328 0.37 18.82 -20.52
CA GLY A 328 1.29 17.81 -21.06
C GLY A 328 0.61 16.88 -22.06
N TYR A 329 -0.67 16.56 -21.86
CA TYR A 329 -1.45 15.78 -22.82
C TYR A 329 -1.62 16.49 -24.17
N GLU A 330 -1.95 17.79 -24.19
CA GLU A 330 -2.08 18.52 -25.47
C GLU A 330 -0.72 18.68 -26.17
N MET A 331 0.38 18.80 -25.42
CA MET A 331 1.75 18.82 -25.96
C MET A 331 2.17 17.46 -26.58
N LEU A 332 1.75 16.35 -25.97
CA LEU A 332 2.01 15.01 -26.50
C LEU A 332 1.18 14.74 -27.77
N LYS A 333 -0.07 15.18 -27.75
CA LYS A 333 -1.01 15.08 -28.88
C LYS A 333 -0.58 15.94 -30.08
N SER A 334 0.02 17.11 -29.85
CA SER A 334 0.57 17.95 -30.92
C SER A 334 1.83 17.35 -31.56
N ARG A 335 2.63 16.59 -30.80
CA ARG A 335 3.78 15.83 -31.33
C ARG A 335 3.35 14.59 -32.13
N VAL A 336 2.35 13.85 -31.69
CA VAL A 336 1.82 12.66 -32.40
C VAL A 336 1.04 13.04 -33.66
N LYS A 337 0.47 14.25 -33.73
CA LYS A 337 -0.23 14.78 -34.92
C LYS A 337 0.68 15.33 -36.02
N ARG A 338 2.00 15.36 -35.84
CA ARG A 338 2.94 15.67 -36.94
C ARG A 338 3.54 14.38 -37.50
N PRO A 339 2.90 13.82 -38.53
CA PRO A 339 3.62 13.37 -39.70
C PRO A 339 3.12 14.16 -40.92
N ALA A 340 3.94 15.12 -41.33
CA ALA A 340 4.11 15.64 -42.70
C ALA A 340 5.38 16.49 -42.68
#